data_AF-A0A2T0SSJ7-F1
#
_entry.id   AF-A0A2T0SSJ7-F1
#
_cell.length_a   1.000
_cell.length_b   1.000
_cell.length_c   1.000
_cell.angle_alpha   90.00
_cell.angle_beta   90.00
_cell.angle_gamma   90.00
#
_symmetry.space_group_name_H-M   'P 1'
#
loop_
_entity.id
_entity.type
_entity.pdbx_description
1 polymer ?
#
loop_
_entity_poly.entity_id
_entity_poly.type
_entity_poly.pdbx_seq_one_letter_code
_entity_poly.pdbx_strand_id
1 'polypeptide(L)'
;MDTVGKALWEAAANPRLRIPKLDAVSSELVDQAATEVLHRELDNLWNAGWLPYDLVQVVSRHEDERVVSMLVDAIASEIEEYPAATVHPRWRDQLVEIDATVWWDRSKPHLDEWARKHIELRQDAVEIVVALLSRLLLLPRLQNILPRPGSTAIEVTHVGVSSKVLNRVRGLLAKAESTQFPEEAEALSAKAQELMNRHAFERAAVDADAHVPQTATSRRMWLDKSYFDGKAQLVHVVAKANRSRAVVYGNIGFVALVGDEMDLEIVELLSTSLLVQATRAMVAAGSGKSKGAEARSRGYRKSFLYSYAHRVGERLEAATEVHASDDRLLPVLSERKQAVDVLFETLFTKTKAKSVTVRSEAGWEAGRTAADSANLNVNRAAVGGGPAT
;
A
#
# COMPACT_ATOMS: atom_id res chain seq x y z
N MET A 1 -6.54 -31.49 13.10
CA MET A 1 -5.35 -31.85 12.32
C MET A 1 -5.17 -33.34 12.38
N ASP A 2 -5.32 -33.96 11.23
CA ASP A 2 -4.92 -35.34 10.97
C ASP A 2 -3.39 -35.51 11.03
N THR A 3 -2.91 -36.75 10.85
CA THR A 3 -1.47 -37.06 10.92
C THR A 3 -0.66 -36.35 9.84
N VAL A 4 -1.22 -36.17 8.64
CA VAL A 4 -0.55 -35.51 7.51
C VAL A 4 -0.44 -34.01 7.76
N GLY A 5 -1.52 -33.34 8.15
CA GLY A 5 -1.52 -31.90 8.44
C GLY A 5 -0.60 -31.55 9.60
N LYS A 6 -0.51 -32.42 10.63
CA LYS A 6 0.47 -32.27 11.70
C LYS A 6 1.91 -32.34 11.17
N ALA A 7 2.22 -33.29 10.29
CA ALA A 7 3.55 -33.42 9.71
C ALA A 7 3.94 -32.22 8.85
N LEU A 8 3.00 -31.67 8.05
CA LEU A 8 3.21 -30.45 7.28
C LEU A 8 3.50 -29.25 8.19
N TRP A 9 2.71 -29.08 9.25
CA TRP A 9 2.90 -27.99 10.21
C TRP A 9 4.23 -28.11 10.96
N GLU A 10 4.62 -29.31 11.41
CA GLU A 10 5.90 -29.54 12.10
C GLU A 10 7.09 -29.25 11.18
N ALA A 11 7.03 -29.68 9.91
CA ALA A 11 8.05 -29.36 8.92
C ALA A 11 8.15 -27.84 8.69
N ALA A 12 7.02 -27.14 8.64
CA ALA A 12 6.99 -25.69 8.47
C ALA A 12 7.54 -24.93 9.69
N ALA A 13 7.23 -25.40 10.91
CA ALA A 13 7.64 -24.77 12.16
C ALA A 13 9.12 -25.01 12.50
N ASN A 14 9.75 -26.04 11.92
CA ASN A 14 11.15 -26.37 12.17
C ASN A 14 11.90 -26.68 10.86
N PRO A 15 12.66 -25.70 10.31
CA PRO A 15 13.40 -25.87 9.06
C PRO A 15 14.45 -27.00 9.07
N ARG A 16 14.76 -27.57 10.24
CA ARG A 16 15.67 -28.73 10.36
C ARG A 16 14.98 -30.06 10.12
N LEU A 17 13.66 -30.11 10.20
CA LEU A 17 12.90 -31.32 9.90
C LEU A 17 12.81 -31.50 8.38
N ARG A 18 12.92 -32.75 7.94
CA ARG A 18 12.71 -33.07 6.53
C ARG A 18 11.23 -32.97 6.21
N ILE A 19 10.94 -32.42 5.04
CA ILE A 19 9.60 -32.43 4.48
C ILE A 19 9.19 -33.90 4.28
N PRO A 20 8.02 -34.32 4.78
CA PRO A 20 7.59 -35.71 4.67
C PRO A 20 7.44 -36.09 3.18
N LYS A 21 7.96 -37.26 2.81
CA LYS A 21 7.65 -37.86 1.51
C LYS A 21 6.26 -38.47 1.59
N LEU A 22 5.32 -37.91 0.83
CA LEU A 22 3.93 -38.31 0.91
C LEU A 22 3.51 -39.24 -0.23
N ASP A 23 4.42 -39.72 -1.09
CA ASP A 23 4.12 -40.51 -2.30
C ASP A 23 3.14 -41.68 -2.08
N ALA A 24 3.17 -42.33 -0.91
CA ALA A 24 2.30 -43.46 -0.57
C ALA A 24 0.92 -43.04 -0.01
N VAL A 25 0.70 -41.75 0.23
CA VAL A 25 -0.56 -41.17 0.75
C VAL A 25 -1.44 -40.75 -0.41
N SER A 26 -2.75 -41.00 -0.32
CA SER A 26 -3.72 -40.60 -1.35
C SER A 26 -3.69 -39.09 -1.57
N SER A 27 -3.93 -38.66 -2.81
CA SER A 27 -3.82 -37.24 -3.16
C SER A 27 -4.87 -36.40 -2.45
N GLU A 28 -6.07 -36.95 -2.32
CA GLU A 28 -7.19 -36.32 -1.62
C GLU A 28 -6.86 -36.02 -0.16
N LEU A 29 -6.16 -36.93 0.53
CA LEU A 29 -5.80 -36.74 1.94
C LEU A 29 -4.69 -35.69 2.09
N VAL A 30 -3.70 -35.68 1.20
CA VAL A 30 -2.63 -34.67 1.22
C VAL A 30 -3.19 -33.28 0.93
N ASP A 31 -4.08 -33.18 -0.06
CA ASP A 31 -4.73 -31.93 -0.46
C ASP A 31 -5.64 -31.37 0.64
N GLN A 32 -6.47 -32.23 1.24
CA GLN A 32 -7.30 -31.87 2.39
C GLN A 32 -6.42 -31.36 3.55
N ALA A 33 -5.36 -32.09 3.89
CA ALA A 33 -4.46 -31.71 4.98
C ALA A 33 -3.74 -30.37 4.71
N ALA A 34 -3.28 -30.15 3.48
CA ALA A 34 -2.65 -28.89 3.08
C ALA A 34 -3.63 -27.71 3.17
N THR A 35 -4.85 -27.88 2.62
CA THR A 35 -5.92 -26.88 2.67
C THR A 35 -6.28 -26.53 4.10
N GLU A 36 -6.56 -27.52 4.96
CA GLU A 36 -6.92 -27.30 6.37
C GLU A 36 -5.82 -26.55 7.16
N VAL A 37 -4.54 -26.85 6.89
CA VAL A 37 -3.43 -26.19 7.59
C VAL A 37 -3.23 -24.76 7.10
N LEU A 38 -3.34 -24.51 5.79
CA LEU A 38 -3.24 -23.18 5.20
C LEU A 38 -4.41 -22.29 5.60
N HIS A 39 -5.66 -22.76 5.48
CA HIS A 39 -6.86 -22.01 5.87
C HIS A 39 -6.83 -21.62 7.34
N ARG A 40 -6.44 -22.54 8.23
CA ARG A 40 -6.29 -22.24 9.64
C ARG A 40 -5.25 -21.13 9.89
N GLU A 41 -4.14 -21.14 9.17
CA GLU A 41 -3.12 -20.10 9.31
C GLU A 41 -3.57 -18.77 8.71
N LEU A 42 -4.34 -18.78 7.62
CA LEU A 42 -4.97 -17.58 7.07
C LEU A 42 -5.97 -16.97 8.06
N ASP A 43 -6.87 -17.74 8.66
CA ASP A 43 -7.80 -17.24 9.69
C ASP A 43 -7.05 -16.63 10.90
N ASN A 44 -5.96 -17.26 11.33
CA ASN A 44 -5.08 -16.70 12.36
C ASN A 44 -4.49 -15.34 11.94
N LEU A 45 -4.04 -15.21 10.69
CA LEU A 45 -3.45 -13.99 10.16
C LEU A 45 -4.48 -12.88 9.93
N TRP A 46 -5.70 -13.22 9.52
CA TRP A 46 -6.85 -12.30 9.47
C TRP A 46 -7.16 -11.74 10.86
N ASN A 47 -7.17 -12.59 11.89
CA ASN A 47 -7.32 -12.17 13.30
C ASN A 47 -6.13 -11.35 13.81
N ALA A 48 -4.95 -11.55 13.23
CA ALA A 48 -3.74 -10.81 13.50
C ALA A 48 -3.63 -9.53 12.65
N GLY A 49 -4.67 -9.18 11.89
CA GLY A 49 -4.79 -7.92 11.17
C GLY A 49 -4.11 -7.89 9.81
N TRP A 50 -3.69 -9.03 9.25
CA TRP A 50 -3.22 -9.10 7.87
C TRP A 50 -4.39 -8.98 6.89
N LEU A 51 -4.13 -8.44 5.70
CA LEU A 51 -5.07 -8.38 4.59
C LEU A 51 -4.52 -9.19 3.40
N PRO A 52 -5.36 -9.60 2.43
CA PRO A 52 -4.92 -10.41 1.29
C PRO A 52 -3.74 -9.82 0.52
N TYR A 53 -3.84 -8.53 0.20
CA TYR A 53 -2.76 -7.82 -0.50
C TYR A 53 -1.47 -7.76 0.34
N ASP A 54 -1.58 -7.60 1.66
CA ASP A 54 -0.42 -7.54 2.55
C ASP A 54 0.33 -8.88 2.59
N LEU A 55 -0.40 -10.00 2.56
CA LEU A 55 0.21 -11.34 2.51
C LEU A 55 0.96 -11.54 1.19
N VAL A 56 0.37 -11.18 0.06
CA VAL A 56 1.05 -11.26 -1.25
C VAL A 56 2.31 -10.39 -1.26
N GLN A 57 2.24 -9.16 -0.73
CA GLN A 57 3.39 -8.26 -0.66
C GLN A 57 4.51 -8.74 0.26
N VAL A 58 4.18 -9.36 1.41
CA VAL A 58 5.22 -9.86 2.33
C VAL A 58 5.86 -11.15 1.83
N VAL A 59 5.07 -12.04 1.21
CA VAL A 59 5.57 -13.31 0.66
C VAL A 59 6.42 -13.06 -0.58
N SER A 60 5.98 -12.24 -1.53
CA SER A 60 6.75 -11.90 -2.75
C SER A 60 8.11 -11.24 -2.50
N ARG A 61 8.33 -10.69 -1.30
CA ARG A 61 9.64 -10.11 -0.90
C ARG A 61 10.67 -11.16 -0.49
N HIS A 62 10.23 -12.36 -0.14
CA HIS A 62 11.06 -13.38 0.48
C HIS A 62 11.05 -14.69 -0.31
N GLU A 63 10.00 -14.94 -1.07
CA GLU A 63 9.75 -16.18 -1.79
C GLU A 63 9.61 -15.93 -3.30
N ASP A 64 9.64 -17.02 -4.08
CA ASP A 64 9.45 -16.97 -5.52
C ASP A 64 7.97 -16.97 -5.94
N GLU A 65 7.73 -16.85 -7.24
CA GLU A 65 6.39 -16.77 -7.82
C GLU A 65 5.52 -18.01 -7.54
N ARG A 66 6.11 -19.19 -7.35
CA ARG A 66 5.37 -20.43 -7.08
C ARG A 66 4.73 -20.38 -5.70
N VAL A 67 5.48 -19.94 -4.70
CA VAL A 67 4.97 -19.76 -3.33
C VAL A 67 3.89 -18.68 -3.29
N VAL A 68 4.07 -17.60 -4.04
CA VAL A 68 3.05 -16.55 -4.18
C VAL A 68 1.78 -17.08 -4.86
N SER A 69 1.90 -17.88 -5.93
CA SER A 69 0.75 -18.50 -6.59
C SER A 69 -0.01 -19.43 -5.64
N MET A 70 0.69 -20.24 -4.85
CA MET A 70 0.05 -21.10 -3.85
C MET A 70 -0.69 -20.29 -2.78
N LEU A 71 -0.13 -19.15 -2.34
CA LEU A 71 -0.81 -18.25 -1.41
C LEU A 71 -2.09 -17.67 -2.01
N VAL A 72 -2.07 -17.23 -3.27
CA VAL A 72 -3.25 -16.66 -3.94
C VAL A 72 -4.36 -17.70 -4.05
N ASP A 73 -4.04 -18.94 -4.41
CA ASP A 73 -5.01 -20.04 -4.44
C ASP A 73 -5.56 -20.36 -3.03
N ALA A 74 -4.71 -20.36 -2.00
CA ALA A 74 -5.14 -20.56 -0.62
C ALA A 74 -6.09 -19.45 -0.14
N ILE A 75 -5.81 -18.19 -0.48
CA ILE A 75 -6.70 -17.05 -0.17
C ILE A 75 -8.03 -17.19 -0.93
N ALA A 76 -7.99 -17.51 -2.24
CA ALA A 76 -9.19 -17.65 -3.06
C ALA A 76 -10.12 -18.75 -2.55
N SER A 77 -9.56 -19.89 -2.14
CA SER A 77 -10.34 -21.00 -1.59
C SER A 77 -10.93 -20.70 -0.21
N GLU A 78 -10.16 -20.05 0.67
CA GLU A 78 -10.59 -19.71 2.03
C GLU A 78 -11.68 -18.64 2.03
N ILE A 79 -11.55 -17.62 1.17
CA ILE A 79 -12.50 -16.51 1.19
C ILE A 79 -13.91 -16.92 0.73
N GLU A 80 -14.01 -17.93 -0.13
CA GLU A 80 -15.29 -18.49 -0.59
C GLU A 80 -16.04 -19.24 0.52
N GLU A 81 -15.40 -19.58 1.65
CA GLU A 81 -16.07 -20.15 2.82
C GLU A 81 -16.94 -19.12 3.56
N TYR A 82 -16.69 -17.83 3.34
CA TYR A 82 -17.47 -16.76 3.95
C TYR A 82 -18.61 -16.29 3.05
N PRO A 83 -19.79 -15.97 3.61
CA PRO A 83 -20.85 -15.35 2.83
C PRO A 83 -20.37 -14.01 2.25
N ALA A 84 -20.55 -13.81 0.95
CA ALA A 84 -20.04 -12.63 0.24
C ALA A 84 -20.43 -11.30 0.90
N ALA A 85 -21.62 -11.22 1.51
CA ALA A 85 -22.12 -10.05 2.25
C ALA A 85 -21.26 -9.68 3.48
N THR A 86 -20.55 -10.63 4.07
CA THR A 86 -19.68 -10.42 5.25
C THR A 86 -18.26 -9.98 4.89
N VAL A 87 -17.91 -10.00 3.61
CA VAL A 87 -16.59 -9.57 3.13
C VAL A 87 -16.61 -8.06 2.89
N HIS A 88 -15.77 -7.32 3.59
CA HIS A 88 -15.71 -5.86 3.46
C HIS A 88 -15.35 -5.43 2.02
N PRO A 89 -15.89 -4.33 1.46
CA PRO A 89 -15.61 -3.90 0.07
C PRO A 89 -14.12 -3.82 -0.28
N ARG A 90 -13.30 -3.20 0.58
CA ARG A 90 -11.83 -3.15 0.38
C ARG A 90 -11.14 -4.52 0.36
N TRP A 91 -11.70 -5.55 1.01
CA TRP A 91 -11.19 -6.91 0.83
C TRP A 91 -11.48 -7.41 -0.57
N ARG A 92 -12.70 -7.20 -1.08
CA ARG A 92 -13.08 -7.57 -2.45
C ARG A 92 -12.19 -6.88 -3.49
N ASP A 93 -11.93 -5.58 -3.31
CA ASP A 93 -11.03 -4.83 -4.20
C ASP A 93 -9.62 -5.45 -4.21
N GLN A 94 -9.09 -5.84 -3.05
CA GLN A 94 -7.79 -6.50 -2.96
C GLN A 94 -7.77 -7.90 -3.58
N LEU A 95 -8.85 -8.68 -3.42
CA LEU A 95 -8.96 -10.00 -4.04
C LEU A 95 -8.96 -9.90 -5.57
N VAL A 96 -9.62 -8.89 -6.12
CA VAL A 96 -9.57 -8.57 -7.55
C VAL A 96 -8.15 -8.13 -7.95
N GLU A 97 -7.50 -7.27 -7.16
CA GLU A 97 -6.14 -6.78 -7.44
C GLU A 97 -5.09 -7.90 -7.49
N ILE A 98 -5.21 -8.91 -6.63
CA ILE A 98 -4.28 -10.06 -6.58
C ILE A 98 -4.73 -11.25 -7.44
N ASP A 99 -5.84 -11.11 -8.18
CA ASP A 99 -6.46 -12.18 -8.98
C ASP A 99 -6.74 -13.47 -8.18
N ALA A 100 -7.23 -13.32 -6.95
CA ALA A 100 -7.60 -14.43 -6.07
C ALA A 100 -8.91 -15.08 -6.53
N THR A 101 -8.81 -15.93 -7.54
CA THR A 101 -9.92 -16.69 -8.11
C THR A 101 -9.64 -18.19 -8.12
N VAL A 102 -10.70 -18.99 -7.91
CA VAL A 102 -10.60 -20.45 -7.98
C VAL A 102 -10.60 -20.90 -9.45
N TRP A 103 -9.41 -21.18 -9.98
CA TRP A 103 -9.22 -21.58 -11.39
C TRP A 103 -9.24 -23.10 -11.61
N TRP A 104 -9.16 -23.89 -10.54
CA TRP A 104 -9.10 -25.35 -10.58
C TRP A 104 -10.48 -26.00 -10.38
N ASP A 105 -10.59 -27.27 -10.73
CA ASP A 105 -11.78 -28.10 -10.58
C ASP A 105 -11.85 -28.66 -9.15
N ARG A 106 -12.80 -28.15 -8.35
CA ARG A 106 -13.01 -28.56 -6.95
C ARG A 106 -13.31 -30.05 -6.75
N SER A 107 -13.63 -30.79 -7.81
CA SER A 107 -13.80 -32.25 -7.74
C SER A 107 -12.47 -33.02 -7.74
N LYS A 108 -11.34 -32.31 -7.95
CA LYS A 108 -10.00 -32.89 -8.01
C LYS A 108 -9.10 -32.28 -6.92
N PRO A 109 -8.05 -33.00 -6.48
CA PRO A 109 -7.04 -32.45 -5.57
C PRO A 109 -6.37 -31.21 -6.16
N HIS A 110 -6.44 -30.07 -5.45
CA HIS A 110 -5.88 -28.79 -5.90
C HIS A 110 -4.36 -28.88 -6.11
N LEU A 111 -3.61 -29.52 -5.21
CA LEU A 111 -2.16 -29.67 -5.31
C LEU A 111 -1.72 -30.35 -6.61
N ASP A 112 -2.47 -31.34 -7.10
CA ASP A 112 -2.16 -32.04 -8.36
C ASP A 112 -2.46 -31.16 -9.58
N GLU A 113 -3.49 -30.31 -9.51
CA GLU A 113 -3.79 -29.34 -10.57
C GLU A 113 -2.74 -28.23 -10.58
N TRP A 114 -2.37 -27.73 -9.40
CA TRP A 114 -1.33 -26.72 -9.20
C TRP A 114 0.02 -27.22 -9.71
N ALA A 115 0.41 -28.45 -9.37
CA ALA A 115 1.66 -29.06 -9.83
C ALA A 115 1.68 -29.17 -11.36
N ARG A 116 0.58 -29.62 -11.98
CA ARG A 116 0.46 -29.67 -13.45
C ARG A 116 0.57 -28.29 -14.10
N LYS A 117 -0.07 -27.26 -13.54
CA LYS A 117 0.01 -25.86 -14.03
C LYS A 117 1.45 -25.34 -14.03
N HIS A 118 2.23 -25.68 -13.01
CA HIS A 118 3.61 -25.21 -12.84
C HIS A 118 4.68 -26.16 -13.40
N ILE A 119 4.28 -27.30 -14.00
CA ILE A 119 5.18 -28.34 -14.53
C ILE A 119 6.07 -28.93 -13.41
N GLU A 120 5.46 -29.17 -12.25
CA GLU A 120 6.10 -29.68 -11.04
C GLU A 120 5.53 -31.07 -10.67
N LEU A 121 6.21 -31.77 -9.76
CA LEU A 121 5.67 -33.00 -9.16
C LEU A 121 4.82 -32.67 -7.93
N ARG A 122 3.99 -33.61 -7.49
CA ARG A 122 3.19 -33.47 -6.26
C ARG A 122 4.07 -33.19 -5.03
N GLN A 123 5.23 -33.84 -4.95
CA GLN A 123 6.16 -33.61 -3.86
C GLN A 123 6.67 -32.16 -3.84
N ASP A 124 6.97 -31.58 -5.00
CA ASP A 124 7.38 -30.17 -5.10
C ASP A 124 6.25 -29.24 -4.65
N ALA A 125 4.99 -29.53 -4.99
CA ALA A 125 3.84 -28.78 -4.50
C ALA A 125 3.72 -28.83 -2.96
N VAL A 126 3.98 -30.00 -2.34
CA VAL A 126 4.05 -30.13 -0.88
C VAL A 126 5.19 -29.29 -0.28
N GLU A 127 6.35 -29.25 -0.95
CA GLU A 127 7.46 -28.39 -0.51
C GLU A 127 7.09 -26.90 -0.57
N ILE A 128 6.34 -26.49 -1.59
CA ILE A 128 5.81 -25.13 -1.72
C ILE A 128 4.80 -24.80 -0.59
N VAL A 129 3.90 -25.73 -0.24
CA VAL A 129 2.99 -25.56 0.91
C VAL A 129 3.77 -25.38 2.21
N VAL A 130 4.80 -26.19 2.45
CA VAL A 130 5.62 -26.08 3.66
C VAL A 130 6.40 -24.76 3.67
N ALA A 131 6.99 -24.35 2.54
CA ALA A 131 7.68 -23.07 2.42
C ALA A 131 6.74 -21.89 2.70
N LEU A 132 5.53 -21.92 2.14
CA LEU A 132 4.50 -20.91 2.41
C LEU A 132 4.16 -20.86 3.90
N LEU A 133 3.84 -22.00 4.51
CA LEU A 133 3.51 -22.08 5.93
C LEU A 133 4.65 -21.57 6.82
N SER A 134 5.90 -21.94 6.53
CA SER A 134 7.07 -21.43 7.25
C SER A 134 7.13 -19.90 7.20
N ARG A 135 6.78 -19.30 6.06
CA ARG A 135 6.76 -17.85 5.91
C ARG A 135 5.62 -17.20 6.70
N LEU A 136 4.42 -17.77 6.65
CA LEU A 136 3.22 -17.28 7.31
C LEU A 136 3.34 -17.33 8.84
N LEU A 137 3.84 -18.45 9.40
CA LEU A 137 4.00 -18.65 10.85
C LEU A 137 4.93 -17.65 11.54
N LEU A 138 5.80 -16.98 10.78
CA LEU A 138 6.76 -16.00 11.28
C LEU A 138 6.23 -14.56 11.25
N LEU A 139 5.03 -14.34 10.73
CA LEU A 139 4.47 -13.00 10.59
C LEU A 139 4.01 -12.44 11.94
N PRO A 140 4.39 -11.19 12.28
CA PRO A 140 3.95 -10.56 13.52
C PRO A 140 2.47 -10.17 13.45
N ARG A 141 1.88 -9.89 14.62
CA ARG A 141 0.56 -9.26 14.69
C ARG A 141 0.64 -7.80 14.23
N LEU A 142 -0.35 -7.37 13.47
CA LEU A 142 -0.57 -6.01 13.00
C LEU A 142 -1.82 -5.41 13.66
N GLN A 143 -2.04 -4.12 13.43
CA GLN A 143 -3.26 -3.45 13.87
C GLN A 143 -4.42 -3.83 12.94
N ASN A 144 -5.57 -4.18 13.53
CA ASN A 144 -6.78 -4.47 12.77
C ASN A 144 -7.34 -3.18 12.19
N ILE A 145 -7.18 -2.99 10.88
CA ILE A 145 -7.65 -1.79 10.17
C ILE A 145 -8.96 -2.01 9.42
N LEU A 146 -9.37 -3.28 9.24
CA LEU A 146 -10.62 -3.69 8.64
C LEU A 146 -11.20 -4.86 9.45
N PRO A 147 -12.53 -5.04 9.47
CA PRO A 147 -13.13 -6.26 9.99
C PRO A 147 -12.68 -7.47 9.17
N ARG A 148 -12.51 -8.62 9.85
CA ARG A 148 -12.18 -9.89 9.18
C ARG A 148 -13.38 -10.43 8.39
N PRO A 149 -13.17 -11.22 7.33
CA PRO A 149 -14.24 -11.97 6.67
C PRO A 149 -15.06 -12.81 7.66
N GLY A 150 -16.36 -12.94 7.42
CA GLY A 150 -17.28 -13.67 8.31
C GLY A 150 -17.63 -12.96 9.62
N SER A 151 -17.03 -11.81 9.93
CA SER A 151 -17.51 -10.99 11.04
C SER A 151 -18.85 -10.33 10.69
N THR A 152 -19.71 -10.14 11.70
CA THR A 152 -20.92 -9.33 11.57
C THR A 152 -20.48 -7.88 11.39
N ALA A 153 -20.11 -7.52 10.16
CA ALA A 153 -19.73 -6.17 9.84
C ALA A 153 -20.88 -5.24 10.24
N ILE A 154 -20.63 -4.35 11.20
CA ILE A 154 -21.41 -3.13 11.28
C ILE A 154 -21.21 -2.48 9.91
N GLU A 155 -22.30 -2.27 9.18
CA GLU A 155 -22.32 -1.53 7.93
C GLU A 155 -21.80 -0.12 8.20
N VAL A 156 -20.48 0.05 8.24
CA VAL A 156 -19.86 1.34 7.95
C VAL A 156 -19.99 1.46 6.44
N THR A 157 -21.17 1.90 6.02
CA THR A 157 -21.42 2.38 4.67
C THR A 157 -20.51 3.59 4.50
N HIS A 158 -19.28 3.32 4.08
CA HIS A 158 -18.42 4.36 3.56
C HIS A 158 -19.12 4.88 2.31
N VAL A 159 -19.68 6.08 2.41
CA VAL A 159 -20.14 6.84 1.25
C VAL A 159 -18.88 7.21 0.48
N GLY A 160 -18.41 6.24 -0.31
CA GLY A 160 -17.20 6.37 -1.12
C GLY A 160 -17.30 7.59 -2.02
N VAL A 161 -16.14 8.18 -2.27
CA VAL A 161 -15.93 9.23 -3.26
C VAL A 161 -16.62 8.84 -4.57
N SER A 162 -17.20 9.82 -5.29
CA SER A 162 -17.80 9.50 -6.59
C SER A 162 -16.75 8.86 -7.50
N SER A 163 -16.95 7.58 -7.86
CA SER A 163 -16.03 6.80 -8.70
C SER A 163 -15.64 7.53 -10.00
N LYS A 164 -16.53 8.41 -10.48
CA LYS A 164 -16.32 9.30 -11.62
C LYS A 164 -15.21 10.33 -11.42
N VAL A 165 -15.11 10.96 -10.24
CA VAL A 165 -14.03 11.92 -9.95
C VAL A 165 -12.70 11.19 -9.88
N LEU A 166 -12.64 10.05 -9.19
CA LEU A 166 -11.42 9.24 -9.08
C LEU A 166 -10.94 8.71 -10.44
N ASN A 167 -11.85 8.20 -11.27
CA ASN A 167 -11.51 7.76 -12.63
C ASN A 167 -10.97 8.92 -13.48
N ARG A 168 -11.53 10.12 -13.31
CA ARG A 168 -11.04 11.31 -14.01
C ARG A 168 -9.65 11.73 -13.51
N VAL A 169 -9.39 11.63 -12.22
CA VAL A 169 -8.06 11.90 -11.66
C VAL A 169 -7.04 10.87 -12.14
N ARG A 170 -7.35 9.57 -12.06
CA ARG A 170 -6.49 8.50 -12.57
C ARG A 170 -6.17 8.71 -14.05
N GLY A 171 -7.17 9.08 -14.86
CA GLY A 171 -6.97 9.39 -16.28
C GLY A 171 -6.06 10.60 -16.52
N LEU A 172 -6.19 11.66 -15.71
CA LEU A 172 -5.32 12.83 -15.78
C LEU A 172 -3.87 12.49 -15.40
N LEU A 173 -3.67 11.70 -14.34
CA LEU A 173 -2.34 11.26 -13.90
C LEU A 173 -1.69 10.29 -14.91
N ALA A 174 -2.44 9.32 -15.43
CA ALA A 174 -1.93 8.41 -16.48
C ALA A 174 -1.53 9.18 -17.75
N LYS A 175 -2.27 10.24 -18.10
CA LYS A 175 -1.90 11.11 -19.21
C LYS A 175 -0.66 11.96 -18.89
N ALA A 176 -0.54 12.45 -17.65
CA ALA A 176 0.65 13.17 -17.20
C ALA A 176 1.91 12.28 -17.24
N GLU A 177 1.79 10.99 -16.96
CA GLU A 177 2.91 10.05 -16.99
C GLU A 177 3.33 9.63 -18.40
N SER A 178 2.41 9.69 -19.38
CA SER A 178 2.65 9.24 -20.75
C SER A 178 3.07 10.36 -21.72
N THR A 179 2.88 11.64 -21.37
CA THR A 179 3.33 12.75 -22.20
C THR A 179 4.85 12.97 -22.11
N GLN A 180 5.46 13.34 -23.23
CA GLN A 180 6.88 13.72 -23.30
C GLN A 180 7.10 15.21 -23.00
N PHE A 181 6.02 16.00 -22.88
CA PHE A 181 6.07 17.44 -22.65
C PHE A 181 5.96 17.74 -21.14
N PRO A 182 7.03 18.26 -20.50
CA PRO A 182 7.02 18.53 -19.06
C PRO A 182 5.89 19.47 -18.63
N GLU A 183 5.63 20.53 -19.40
CA GLU A 183 4.57 21.51 -19.12
C GLU A 183 3.16 20.90 -19.22
N GLU A 184 2.94 19.95 -20.13
CA GLU A 184 1.66 19.23 -20.22
C GLU A 184 1.48 18.28 -19.02
N ALA A 185 2.54 17.56 -18.64
CA ALA A 185 2.52 16.70 -17.47
C ALA A 185 2.22 17.49 -16.19
N GLU A 186 2.79 18.69 -16.07
CA GLU A 186 2.51 19.65 -14.99
C GLU A 186 1.04 20.06 -14.98
N ALA A 187 0.50 20.51 -16.11
CA ALA A 187 -0.88 20.97 -16.20
C ALA A 187 -1.90 19.86 -15.88
N LEU A 188 -1.64 18.63 -16.34
CA LEU A 188 -2.50 17.47 -16.08
C LEU A 188 -2.46 17.02 -14.62
N SER A 189 -1.27 16.96 -14.00
CA SER A 189 -1.13 16.64 -12.57
C SER A 189 -1.78 17.72 -11.70
N ALA A 190 -1.63 18.99 -12.09
CA ALA A 190 -2.28 20.09 -11.42
C ALA A 190 -3.80 20.01 -11.48
N LYS A 191 -4.34 19.64 -12.64
CA LYS A 191 -5.79 19.50 -12.79
C LYS A 191 -6.34 18.32 -12.01
N ALA A 192 -5.60 17.22 -11.95
CA ALA A 192 -5.93 16.06 -11.12
C ALA A 192 -6.06 16.47 -9.65
N GLN A 193 -5.05 17.16 -9.11
CA GLN A 193 -5.05 17.54 -7.70
C GLN A 193 -6.05 18.65 -7.37
N GLU A 194 -6.24 19.64 -8.25
CA GLU A 194 -7.31 20.65 -8.08
C GLU A 194 -8.69 19.98 -8.02
N LEU A 195 -8.93 19.01 -8.91
CA LEU A 195 -10.19 18.26 -8.93
C LEU A 195 -10.40 17.48 -7.62
N MET A 196 -9.34 16.87 -7.08
CA MET A 196 -9.38 16.16 -5.80
C MET A 196 -9.65 17.10 -4.63
N ASN A 197 -8.85 18.17 -4.49
CA ASN A 197 -8.98 19.12 -3.39
C ASN A 197 -10.36 19.77 -3.40
N ARG A 198 -10.81 20.24 -4.58
CA ARG A 198 -12.14 20.82 -4.71
C ARG A 198 -13.23 19.82 -4.33
N HIS A 199 -13.13 18.57 -4.78
CA HIS A 199 -14.11 17.55 -4.39
C HIS A 199 -14.06 17.24 -2.90
N ALA A 200 -12.88 17.23 -2.28
CA ALA A 200 -12.71 17.06 -0.83
C ALA A 200 -13.37 18.18 -0.04
N PHE A 201 -13.20 19.43 -0.50
CA PHE A 201 -13.82 20.61 0.10
C PHE A 201 -15.32 20.66 -0.13
N GLU A 202 -15.81 20.37 -1.34
CA GLU A 202 -17.24 20.30 -1.65
C GLU A 202 -17.91 19.23 -0.78
N ARG A 203 -17.28 18.06 -0.63
CA ARG A 203 -17.76 17.00 0.25
C ARG A 203 -17.73 17.42 1.71
N ALA A 204 -16.63 18.03 2.18
CA ALA A 204 -16.54 18.55 3.54
C ALA A 204 -17.64 19.58 3.85
N ALA A 205 -17.92 20.50 2.92
CA ALA A 205 -18.99 21.48 3.07
C ALA A 205 -20.38 20.83 3.12
N VAL A 206 -20.64 19.86 2.23
CA VAL A 206 -21.90 19.09 2.24
C VAL A 206 -22.07 18.30 3.53
N ASP A 207 -21.01 17.65 4.01
CA ASP A 207 -21.01 16.89 5.26
C ASP A 207 -21.25 17.82 6.47
N ALA A 208 -20.71 19.04 6.43
CA ALA A 208 -20.95 20.08 7.43
C ALA A 208 -22.44 20.46 7.47
N ASP A 209 -23.01 20.80 6.32
CA ASP A 209 -24.41 21.22 6.20
C ASP A 209 -25.34 20.08 6.66
N ALA A 210 -24.99 18.83 6.32
CA ALA A 210 -25.74 17.63 6.70
C ALA A 210 -25.42 17.09 8.11
N HIS A 211 -24.48 17.71 8.84
CA HIS A 211 -24.04 17.28 10.18
C HIS A 211 -23.64 15.79 10.24
N VAL A 212 -22.97 15.31 9.18
CA VAL A 212 -22.49 13.93 9.11
C VAL A 212 -21.25 13.78 10.00
N PRO A 213 -21.20 12.80 10.93
CA PRO A 213 -20.03 12.57 11.75
C PRO A 213 -18.79 12.31 10.91
N GLN A 214 -17.71 13.05 11.18
CA GLN A 214 -16.43 12.83 10.52
C GLN A 214 -15.81 11.52 11.01
N THR A 215 -15.42 10.65 10.08
CA THR A 215 -14.80 9.36 10.40
C THR A 215 -13.39 9.30 9.83
N ALA A 216 -12.52 8.55 10.51
CA ALA A 216 -11.19 8.24 10.03
C ALA A 216 -11.09 6.74 9.76
N THR A 217 -10.18 6.36 8.87
CA THR A 217 -9.87 4.97 8.53
C THR A 217 -8.36 4.81 8.36
N SER A 218 -7.92 3.60 8.03
CA SER A 218 -6.51 3.30 7.82
C SER A 218 -6.24 2.49 6.55
N ARG A 219 -5.11 2.80 5.91
CA ARG A 219 -4.58 2.12 4.73
C ARG A 219 -3.11 1.74 4.95
N ARG A 220 -2.61 0.75 4.21
CA ARG A 220 -1.20 0.36 4.21
C ARG A 220 -0.63 0.58 2.83
N MET A 221 0.33 1.49 2.72
CA MET A 221 1.04 1.77 1.48
C MET A 221 2.36 1.00 1.48
N TRP A 222 2.47 -0.02 0.64
CA TRP A 222 3.68 -0.82 0.48
C TRP A 222 4.73 -0.07 -0.33
N LEU A 223 5.99 -0.13 0.11
CA LEU A 223 7.11 0.52 -0.56
C LEU A 223 8.21 -0.51 -0.81
N ASP A 224 8.84 -0.45 -1.98
CA ASP A 224 9.96 -1.35 -2.26
C ASP A 224 11.11 -1.17 -1.27
N LYS A 225 11.92 -2.23 -1.10
CA LYS A 225 13.00 -2.29 -0.11
C LYS A 225 14.11 -1.27 -0.38
N SER A 226 14.27 -0.82 -1.61
CA SER A 226 15.39 0.04 -1.99
C SER A 226 15.18 1.46 -1.47
N TYR A 227 16.13 1.92 -0.66
CA TYR A 227 16.07 3.24 -0.04
C TYR A 227 14.76 3.51 0.72
N PHE A 228 14.18 2.46 1.30
CA PHE A 228 12.87 2.46 1.96
C PHE A 228 12.65 3.67 2.88
N ASP A 229 13.62 3.99 3.75
CA ASP A 229 13.43 5.07 4.71
C ASP A 229 13.26 6.46 4.06
N GLY A 230 13.92 6.71 2.92
CA GLY A 230 13.75 7.97 2.17
C GLY A 230 12.38 8.02 1.48
N LYS A 231 11.92 6.87 0.94
CA LYS A 231 10.59 6.74 0.35
C LYS A 231 9.48 6.90 1.39
N ALA A 232 9.65 6.27 2.55
CA ALA A 232 8.73 6.40 3.68
C ALA A 232 8.68 7.85 4.21
N GLN A 233 9.80 8.59 4.19
CA GLN A 233 9.81 10.01 4.52
C GLN A 233 8.98 10.84 3.53
N LEU A 234 9.05 10.54 2.23
CA LEU A 234 8.22 11.19 1.22
C LEU A 234 6.72 10.93 1.47
N VAL A 235 6.34 9.68 1.72
CA VAL A 235 4.95 9.34 2.09
C VAL A 235 4.51 10.08 3.35
N HIS A 236 5.38 10.16 4.36
CA HIS A 236 5.07 10.86 5.61
C HIS A 236 4.78 12.36 5.41
N VAL A 237 5.60 13.07 4.64
CA VAL A 237 5.38 14.51 4.40
C VAL A 237 4.13 14.75 3.55
N VAL A 238 3.84 13.87 2.59
CA VAL A 238 2.60 13.93 1.79
C VAL A 238 1.38 13.66 2.67
N ALA A 239 1.44 12.65 3.55
CA ALA A 239 0.38 12.36 4.52
C ALA A 239 0.11 13.57 5.43
N LYS A 240 1.16 14.17 5.99
CA LYS A 240 1.05 15.34 6.86
C LYS A 240 0.38 16.52 6.15
N ALA A 241 0.77 16.82 4.92
CA ALA A 241 0.19 17.90 4.13
C ALA A 241 -1.30 17.67 3.81
N ASN A 242 -1.72 16.40 3.72
CA ASN A 242 -3.10 16.00 3.47
C ASN A 242 -3.80 15.55 4.76
N ARG A 243 -3.52 16.22 5.89
CA ARG A 243 -4.21 16.05 7.20
C ARG A 243 -4.24 14.61 7.73
N SER A 244 -3.34 13.77 7.25
CA SER A 244 -3.26 12.36 7.61
C SER A 244 -2.02 12.10 8.48
N ARG A 245 -2.05 11.01 9.23
CA ARG A 245 -0.91 10.54 10.02
C ARG A 245 -0.30 9.30 9.37
N ALA A 246 1.01 9.11 9.55
CA ALA A 246 1.76 8.01 8.97
C ALA A 246 2.65 7.31 10.02
N VAL A 247 2.66 5.98 10.03
CA VAL A 247 3.51 5.13 10.87
C VAL A 247 4.31 4.17 9.99
N VAL A 248 5.63 4.18 10.15
CA VAL A 248 6.53 3.39 9.31
C VAL A 248 6.78 2.00 9.91
N TYR A 249 6.43 0.94 9.17
CA TYR A 249 6.72 -0.45 9.51
C TYR A 249 7.97 -0.92 8.75
N GLY A 250 9.14 -0.38 9.11
CA GLY A 250 10.37 -0.58 8.32
C GLY A 250 10.86 -2.03 8.20
N ASN A 251 10.60 -2.87 9.21
CA ASN A 251 10.96 -4.29 9.15
C ASN A 251 10.05 -5.12 8.24
N ILE A 252 8.85 -4.60 7.93
CA ILE A 252 7.86 -5.29 7.09
C ILE A 252 7.87 -4.70 5.67
N GLY A 253 7.96 -3.37 5.55
CA GLY A 253 8.11 -2.69 4.26
C GLY A 253 6.90 -1.89 3.80
N PHE A 254 6.07 -1.40 4.72
CA PHE A 254 4.95 -0.50 4.41
C PHE A 254 4.89 0.71 5.35
N VAL A 255 4.08 1.70 4.96
CA VAL A 255 3.67 2.84 5.79
C VAL A 255 2.17 2.71 6.08
N ALA A 256 1.80 2.60 7.36
CA ALA A 256 0.40 2.68 7.76
C ALA A 256 -0.04 4.14 7.77
N LEU A 257 -1.14 4.44 7.10
CA LEU A 257 -1.75 5.75 7.00
C LEU A 257 -3.04 5.77 7.81
N VAL A 258 -3.33 6.89 8.47
CA VAL A 258 -4.59 7.15 9.16
C VAL A 258 -5.11 8.51 8.69
N GLY A 259 -6.34 8.55 8.20
CA GLY A 259 -6.88 9.74 7.53
C GLY A 259 -8.36 9.58 7.20
N ASP A 260 -8.95 10.64 6.66
CA ASP A 260 -10.19 10.55 5.90
C ASP A 260 -9.95 9.74 4.62
N GLU A 261 -10.95 9.00 4.13
CA GLU A 261 -10.80 8.10 2.99
C GLU A 261 -10.30 8.83 1.73
N MET A 262 -10.78 10.06 1.48
CA MET A 262 -10.34 10.83 0.31
C MET A 262 -8.92 11.38 0.48
N ASP A 263 -8.61 11.87 1.68
CA ASP A 263 -7.25 12.32 2.00
C ASP A 263 -6.25 11.16 1.84
N LEU A 264 -6.61 9.94 2.24
CA LEU A 264 -5.76 8.75 2.07
C LEU A 264 -5.55 8.37 0.59
N GLU A 265 -6.57 8.51 -0.26
CA GLU A 265 -6.44 8.30 -1.70
C GLU A 265 -5.52 9.31 -2.37
N ILE A 266 -5.64 10.58 -1.98
CA ILE A 266 -4.74 11.64 -2.43
C ILE A 266 -3.31 11.30 -2.04
N VAL A 267 -3.09 10.89 -0.79
CA VAL A 267 -1.76 10.54 -0.29
C VAL A 267 -1.16 9.39 -1.09
N GLU A 268 -1.92 8.33 -1.36
CA GLU A 268 -1.47 7.16 -2.10
C GLU A 268 -1.07 7.50 -3.54
N LEU A 269 -1.92 8.24 -4.26
CA LEU A 269 -1.68 8.64 -5.66
C LEU A 269 -0.50 9.62 -5.77
N LEU A 270 -0.50 10.68 -4.96
CA LEU A 270 0.54 11.70 -4.99
C LEU A 270 1.89 11.11 -4.58
N SER A 271 1.93 10.26 -3.54
CA SER A 271 3.15 9.59 -3.12
C SER A 271 3.69 8.67 -4.21
N THR A 272 2.83 7.90 -4.87
CA THR A 272 3.24 7.00 -5.97
C THR A 272 3.87 7.79 -7.11
N SER A 273 3.21 8.86 -7.56
CA SER A 273 3.75 9.73 -8.62
C SER A 273 5.09 10.36 -8.23
N LEU A 274 5.19 10.91 -7.01
CA LEU A 274 6.41 11.58 -6.55
C LEU A 274 7.57 10.61 -6.33
N LEU A 275 7.31 9.37 -5.94
CA LEU A 275 8.32 8.32 -5.83
C LEU A 275 8.91 7.95 -7.20
N VAL A 276 8.07 7.91 -8.24
CA VAL A 276 8.52 7.70 -9.63
C VAL A 276 9.39 8.87 -10.08
N GLN A 277 8.94 10.11 -9.87
CA GLN A 277 9.69 11.33 -10.21
C GLN A 277 11.05 11.38 -9.48
N ALA A 278 11.06 11.15 -8.16
CA ALA A 278 12.27 11.11 -7.35
C ALA A 278 13.26 10.06 -7.85
N THR A 279 12.78 8.86 -8.18
CA THR A 279 13.61 7.76 -8.69
C THR A 279 14.22 8.12 -10.05
N ARG A 280 13.44 8.68 -10.98
CA ARG A 280 13.92 9.14 -12.29
C ARG A 280 15.01 10.21 -12.14
N ALA A 281 14.76 11.23 -11.34
CA ALA A 281 15.72 12.32 -11.10
C ALA A 281 17.02 11.81 -10.43
N MET A 282 16.90 10.92 -9.45
CA MET A 282 18.05 10.32 -8.77
C MET A 282 18.90 9.47 -9.72
N VAL A 283 18.28 8.68 -10.60
CA VAL A 283 18.98 7.88 -11.61
C VAL A 283 19.67 8.78 -12.63
N ALA A 284 19.00 9.82 -13.11
CA ALA A 284 19.57 10.79 -14.05
C ALA A 284 20.82 11.48 -13.48
N ALA A 285 20.80 11.88 -12.20
CA ALA A 285 21.95 12.50 -11.54
C ALA A 285 23.20 11.58 -11.48
N GLY A 286 23.00 10.26 -11.46
CA GLY A 286 24.07 9.26 -11.48
C GLY A 286 24.45 8.73 -12.87
N SER A 287 23.71 9.14 -13.92
CA SER A 287 23.93 8.71 -15.30
C SER A 287 25.17 9.38 -15.91
N GLY A 288 25.92 8.66 -16.74
CA GLY A 288 27.15 9.16 -17.36
C GLY A 288 28.33 9.41 -16.41
N LYS A 289 28.17 9.15 -15.10
CA LYS A 289 29.26 9.29 -14.10
C LYS A 289 30.10 8.01 -14.02
N SER A 290 31.40 8.19 -13.78
CA SER A 290 32.36 7.08 -13.66
C SER A 290 32.04 6.13 -12.51
N LYS A 291 32.56 4.90 -12.60
CA LYS A 291 32.49 3.92 -11.52
C LYS A 291 33.26 4.47 -10.31
N GLY A 292 32.57 4.66 -9.18
CA GLY A 292 33.13 5.26 -7.96
C GLY A 292 32.71 6.72 -7.70
N ALA A 293 32.00 7.37 -8.63
CA ALA A 293 31.45 8.70 -8.39
C ALA A 293 30.48 8.72 -7.20
N GLU A 294 30.55 9.78 -6.39
CA GLU A 294 29.72 9.95 -5.19
C GLU A 294 28.22 9.84 -5.52
N ALA A 295 27.78 10.35 -6.67
CA ALA A 295 26.41 10.27 -7.17
C ALA A 295 25.86 8.83 -7.29
N ARG A 296 26.74 7.83 -7.36
CA ARG A 296 26.37 6.40 -7.39
C ARG A 296 26.43 5.74 -6.02
N SER A 297 26.87 6.44 -4.98
CA SER A 297 27.01 5.92 -3.63
C SER A 297 25.65 5.79 -2.92
N ARG A 298 25.61 4.90 -1.92
CA ARG A 298 24.43 4.75 -1.05
C ARG A 298 24.18 6.02 -0.21
N GLY A 299 25.24 6.69 0.22
CA GLY A 299 25.17 7.92 1.02
C GLY A 299 24.52 9.07 0.26
N TYR A 300 24.93 9.27 -1.00
CA TYR A 300 24.33 10.25 -1.90
C TYR A 300 22.85 9.99 -2.14
N ARG A 301 22.48 8.77 -2.60
CA ARG A 301 21.09 8.42 -2.92
C ARG A 301 20.15 8.50 -1.72
N LYS A 302 20.65 8.12 -0.53
CA LYS A 302 19.92 8.32 0.71
C LYS A 302 19.69 9.82 0.96
N SER A 303 20.74 10.62 0.92
CA SER A 303 20.67 12.07 1.16
C SER A 303 19.74 12.78 0.19
N PHE A 304 19.79 12.39 -1.10
CA PHE A 304 18.91 12.84 -2.16
C PHE A 304 17.42 12.61 -1.84
N LEU A 305 17.04 11.39 -1.46
CA LEU A 305 15.62 11.09 -1.21
C LEU A 305 15.09 11.80 0.04
N TYR A 306 15.92 11.97 1.08
CA TYR A 306 15.54 12.75 2.26
C TYR A 306 15.33 14.22 1.94
N SER A 307 16.25 14.83 1.21
CA SER A 307 16.16 16.26 0.88
C SER A 307 15.04 16.53 -0.12
N TYR A 308 14.81 15.61 -1.07
CA TYR A 308 13.66 15.64 -1.97
C TYR A 308 12.36 15.63 -1.18
N ALA A 309 12.20 14.67 -0.25
CA ALA A 309 11.02 14.59 0.61
C ALA A 309 10.83 15.86 1.46
N HIS A 310 11.90 16.36 2.10
CA HIS A 310 11.82 17.57 2.91
C HIS A 310 11.34 18.77 2.09
N ARG A 311 11.91 18.96 0.89
CA ARG A 311 11.55 20.08 0.03
C ARG A 311 10.13 19.96 -0.53
N VAL A 312 9.69 18.75 -0.88
CA VAL A 312 8.29 18.50 -1.23
C VAL A 312 7.35 18.88 -0.09
N GLY A 313 7.69 18.48 1.15
CA GLY A 313 6.92 18.85 2.35
C GLY A 313 6.77 20.36 2.51
N GLU A 314 7.87 21.11 2.45
CA GLU A 314 7.86 22.58 2.50
C GLU A 314 6.93 23.19 1.43
N ARG A 315 6.98 22.67 0.21
CA ARG A 315 6.17 23.17 -0.92
C ARG A 315 4.68 22.86 -0.74
N LEU A 316 4.33 21.69 -0.20
CA LEU A 316 2.94 21.29 0.05
C LEU A 316 2.32 22.05 1.24
N GLU A 317 3.10 22.27 2.31
CA GLU A 317 2.67 23.06 3.47
C GLU A 317 2.35 24.51 3.04
N ALA A 318 3.23 25.13 2.26
CA ALA A 318 3.01 26.47 1.70
C ALA A 318 1.75 26.56 0.82
N ALA A 319 1.39 25.49 0.09
CA ALA A 319 0.18 25.46 -0.72
C ALA A 319 -1.10 25.33 0.13
N THR A 320 -1.04 24.64 1.27
CA THR A 320 -2.19 24.39 2.14
C THR A 320 -2.59 25.63 2.93
N GLU A 321 -1.62 26.45 3.37
CA GLU A 321 -1.88 27.71 4.08
C GLU A 321 -2.74 28.69 3.28
N VAL A 322 -2.61 28.70 1.94
CA VAL A 322 -3.39 29.58 1.05
C VAL A 322 -4.87 29.19 0.98
N HIS A 323 -5.20 27.92 1.20
CA HIS A 323 -6.58 27.40 1.11
C HIS A 323 -7.36 27.44 2.44
N ALA A 324 -6.69 27.73 3.55
CA ALA A 324 -7.29 27.74 4.89
C ALA A 324 -8.12 29.02 5.20
N SER A 325 -8.38 29.88 4.21
CA SER A 325 -9.04 31.18 4.39
C SER A 325 -10.57 31.16 4.36
N ASP A 326 -11.21 29.99 4.28
CA ASP A 326 -12.68 29.88 4.36
C ASP A 326 -13.09 29.41 5.77
N ASP A 327 -13.53 30.36 6.60
CA ASP A 327 -13.91 30.14 8.00
C ASP A 327 -14.99 29.05 8.18
N ARG A 328 -15.79 28.78 7.15
CA ARG A 328 -16.85 27.76 7.18
C ARG A 328 -16.30 26.34 7.22
N LEU A 329 -15.07 26.12 6.73
CA LEU A 329 -14.45 24.80 6.65
C LEU A 329 -13.68 24.42 7.93
N LEU A 330 -13.32 25.40 8.75
CA LEU A 330 -12.53 25.19 9.97
C LEU A 330 -13.14 24.15 10.93
N PRO A 331 -14.47 24.15 11.21
CA PRO A 331 -15.08 23.15 12.09
C PRO A 331 -14.93 21.72 11.56
N VAL A 332 -15.25 21.49 10.28
CA VAL A 332 -15.15 20.16 9.66
C VAL A 332 -13.71 19.65 9.65
N LEU A 333 -12.76 20.52 9.30
CA LEU A 333 -11.35 20.17 9.30
C LEU A 333 -10.84 19.85 10.71
N SER A 334 -11.34 20.57 11.72
CA SER A 334 -11.03 20.28 13.13
C SER A 334 -11.61 18.93 13.58
N GLU A 335 -12.86 18.63 13.23
CA GLU A 335 -13.50 17.34 13.54
C GLU A 335 -12.80 16.18 12.84
N ARG A 336 -12.44 16.32 11.56
CA ARG A 336 -11.65 15.31 10.83
C ARG A 336 -10.30 15.07 11.50
N LYS A 337 -9.59 16.15 11.84
CA LYS A 337 -8.32 16.05 12.56
C LYS A 337 -8.50 15.29 13.89
N GLN A 338 -9.54 15.60 14.65
CA GLN A 338 -9.84 14.91 15.90
C GLN A 338 -10.14 13.42 15.67
N ALA A 339 -10.93 13.07 14.65
CA ALA A 339 -11.22 11.68 14.30
C ALA A 339 -9.94 10.90 13.93
N VAL A 340 -9.05 11.53 13.14
CA VAL A 340 -7.74 10.96 12.77
C VAL A 340 -6.86 10.76 14.01
N ASP A 341 -6.83 11.74 14.90
CA ASP A 341 -6.03 11.72 16.12
C ASP A 341 -6.49 10.60 17.07
N VAL A 342 -7.81 10.50 17.30
CA VAL A 342 -8.43 9.44 18.12
C VAL A 342 -8.15 8.05 17.55
N LEU A 343 -8.33 7.86 16.24
CA LEU A 343 -8.07 6.56 15.61
C LEU A 343 -6.58 6.21 15.66
N PHE A 344 -5.71 7.18 15.42
CA PHE A 344 -4.26 6.98 15.49
C PHE A 344 -3.80 6.56 16.89
N GLU A 345 -4.29 7.21 17.94
CA GLU A 345 -3.95 6.87 19.33
C GLU A 345 -4.50 5.50 19.73
N THR A 346 -5.67 5.13 19.20
CA THR A 346 -6.28 3.81 19.40
C THR A 346 -5.45 2.70 18.74
N LEU A 347 -5.04 2.87 17.49
CA LEU A 347 -4.31 1.85 16.73
C LEU A 347 -2.82 1.80 17.10
N PHE A 348 -2.19 2.93 17.39
CA PHE A 348 -0.73 3.03 17.46
C PHE A 348 -0.23 3.56 18.81
N THR A 349 -0.32 2.71 19.84
CA THR A 349 0.07 3.05 21.22
C THR A 349 1.57 3.10 21.49
N LYS A 350 2.40 2.53 20.61
CA LYS A 350 3.86 2.42 20.79
C LYS A 350 4.61 2.96 19.58
N THR A 351 4.51 4.27 19.33
CA THR A 351 5.26 4.95 18.27
C THR A 351 6.51 5.64 18.82
N LYS A 352 7.53 5.79 17.98
CA LYS A 352 8.74 6.55 18.30
C LYS A 352 9.07 7.46 17.12
N ALA A 353 9.50 8.68 17.42
CA ALA A 353 10.08 9.54 16.39
C ALA A 353 11.36 8.91 15.85
N LYS A 354 11.54 8.93 14.53
CA LYS A 354 12.73 8.44 13.85
C LYS A 354 13.53 9.64 13.34
N SER A 355 14.77 9.77 13.79
CA SER A 355 15.72 10.73 13.24
C SER A 355 16.70 10.03 12.30
N VAL A 356 17.22 10.75 11.32
CA VAL A 356 18.06 10.16 10.27
C VAL A 356 19.25 11.04 9.96
N THR A 357 20.44 10.44 10.01
CA THR A 357 21.68 11.11 9.60
C THR A 357 21.83 11.07 8.07
N VAL A 358 22.11 12.24 7.53
CA VAL A 358 22.47 12.52 6.13
C VAL A 358 23.99 12.70 6.05
N ARG A 359 24.63 12.21 4.99
CA ARG A 359 26.11 12.15 4.88
C ARG A 359 26.67 12.64 3.55
N SER A 360 25.85 13.19 2.68
CA SER A 360 26.27 13.72 1.37
C SER A 360 25.55 15.03 1.12
N GLU A 361 26.32 16.11 1.16
CA GLU A 361 25.85 17.46 0.86
C GLU A 361 25.43 17.57 -0.61
N ALA A 362 26.26 17.07 -1.53
CA ALA A 362 25.93 17.03 -2.96
C ALA A 362 24.63 16.25 -3.23
N GLY A 363 24.41 15.13 -2.53
CA GLY A 363 23.15 14.38 -2.61
C GLY A 363 21.98 15.20 -2.09
N TRP A 364 22.16 15.90 -0.98
CA TRP A 364 21.14 16.76 -0.39
C TRP A 364 20.74 17.90 -1.35
N GLU A 365 21.70 18.64 -1.90
CA GLU A 365 21.44 19.73 -2.85
C GLU A 365 20.70 19.20 -4.09
N ALA A 366 21.21 18.13 -4.71
CA ALA A 366 20.60 17.56 -5.90
C ALA A 366 19.14 17.11 -5.65
N GLY A 367 18.85 16.55 -4.47
CA GLY A 367 17.49 16.17 -4.11
C GLY A 367 16.58 17.37 -3.89
N ARG A 368 17.07 18.50 -3.32
CA ARG A 368 16.28 19.74 -3.21
C ARG A 368 15.98 20.32 -4.59
N THR A 369 16.99 20.43 -5.47
CA THR A 369 16.80 20.92 -6.84
C THR A 369 15.81 20.05 -7.61
N ALA A 370 15.94 18.73 -7.53
CA ALA A 370 14.97 17.83 -8.16
C ALA A 370 13.55 18.00 -7.59
N ALA A 371 13.43 18.23 -6.28
CA ALA A 371 12.15 18.53 -5.66
C ALA A 371 11.60 19.91 -5.97
N ASP A 372 12.40 20.89 -6.40
CA ASP A 372 11.91 22.18 -6.91
C ASP A 372 11.26 22.02 -8.29
N SER A 373 11.82 21.14 -9.12
CA SER A 373 11.26 20.77 -10.42
C SER A 373 10.19 19.68 -10.35
N ALA A 374 9.89 19.15 -9.16
CA ALA A 374 8.86 18.14 -9.00
C ALA A 374 7.47 18.73 -9.26
N ASN A 375 6.64 17.95 -9.93
CA ASN A 375 5.27 18.34 -10.25
C ASN A 375 4.41 18.16 -8.99
N LEU A 376 4.31 19.23 -8.20
CA LEU A 376 3.50 19.31 -6.97
C LEU A 376 2.22 20.12 -7.13
N ASN A 377 2.20 21.05 -8.08
CA ASN A 377 1.11 22.00 -8.30
C ASN A 377 -0.12 21.24 -8.80
N VAL A 378 -1.39 21.53 -8.44
CA VAL A 378 -2.03 22.60 -7.63
C VAL A 378 -1.68 24.04 -8.05
N ASN A 379 -2.39 24.58 -9.05
CA ASN A 379 -2.46 25.99 -9.50
C ASN A 379 -1.15 26.75 -9.84
N ARG A 380 -0.95 27.05 -11.15
CA ARG A 380 -0.77 28.43 -11.69
C ARG A 380 -0.78 28.47 -13.22
N ALA A 381 -1.78 29.13 -13.80
CA ALA A 381 -1.63 29.98 -14.98
C ALA A 381 -2.68 31.09 -14.94
N ALA A 382 -2.47 32.06 -14.06
CA ALA A 382 -3.00 33.40 -14.23
C ALA A 382 -1.78 34.32 -14.37
N VAL A 383 -1.34 34.50 -15.61
CA VAL A 383 -0.46 35.61 -16.00
C VAL A 383 -1.20 36.37 -17.09
N GLY A 384 -1.66 37.57 -16.72
CA GLY A 384 -1.54 38.78 -17.52
C GLY A 384 -2.21 38.81 -18.89
N GLY A 385 -3.47 39.22 -18.92
CA GLY A 385 -4.06 39.93 -20.05
C GLY A 385 -4.74 41.19 -19.54
N GLY A 386 -4.00 42.29 -19.44
CA GLY A 386 -4.57 43.63 -19.25
C GLY A 386 -5.43 44.04 -20.46
N PRO A 387 -6.31 45.04 -20.32
CA PRO A 387 -7.32 45.35 -21.31
C PRO A 387 -6.70 46.06 -22.51
N ALA A 388 -7.10 45.66 -23.71
CA ALA A 388 -6.95 46.46 -24.92
C ALA A 388 -8.30 46.49 -25.63
N THR A 389 -8.95 47.66 -25.49
CA THR A 389 -9.93 48.33 -26.37
C THR A 389 -10.78 47.48 -27.31
#